data_AF-X1RH16-F1
#
_entry.id   AF-X1RH16-F1
#
_cell.length_a   1.000
_cell.length_b   1.000
_cell.length_c   1.000
_cell.angle_alpha   90.00
_cell.angle_beta   90.00
_cell.angle_gamma   90.00
#
_symmetry.space_group_name_H-M   'P 1'
#
loop_
_entity.id
_entity.type
_entity.pdbx_description
1 polymer ?
#
loop_
_entity_poly.entity_id
_entity_poly.type
_entity_poly.pdbx_seq_one_letter_code
_entity_poly.pdbx_strand_id
1 'polypeptide(L)'
;MKKYRVGIILVSLAVLLCMWVSLGISAPLSFYEDAFRLSTGELIIGELLSFDGSIFKIETERGVIWKEKEDVVAILIGTNPLIYTRASSQWASKARASSQYSSSTWSAQQAIGEPNTSQCGDNNTAWAPGSRGSGPEWLELTFDTPVYVTKLRVHETYNSGCIYKVEFVDVYEEKHTAWQGKDATTCPGWFEIKLAQTRYLVKSVILHTQIEGYEEIDAVELTGISISK
;
A
#
# COMPACT_ATOMS: atom_id res chain seq x y z
N MET A 1 48.65 4.36 32.62
CA MET A 1 48.05 3.24 31.86
C MET A 1 47.29 3.83 30.66
N LYS A 2 47.48 3.20 29.51
CA LYS A 2 46.96 3.47 28.14
C LYS A 2 45.45 3.84 28.12
N LYS A 3 44.84 4.58 27.17
CA LYS A 3 45.23 5.26 25.92
C LYS A 3 44.01 6.08 25.43
N TYR A 4 44.27 7.23 24.80
CA TYR A 4 43.54 8.01 23.78
C TYR A 4 41.99 8.15 23.75
N ARG A 5 41.55 9.42 23.78
CA ARG A 5 40.34 9.94 23.13
C ARG A 5 40.57 10.08 21.62
N VAL A 6 39.67 9.56 20.79
CA VAL A 6 39.37 9.96 19.40
C VAL A 6 37.92 9.50 19.19
N GLY A 7 36.91 10.24 18.75
CA GLY A 7 36.80 11.40 17.88
C GLY A 7 35.58 11.09 17.01
N ILE A 8 34.57 11.97 16.99
CA ILE A 8 33.39 11.86 16.12
C ILE A 8 33.91 11.78 14.67
N ILE A 9 33.74 10.63 14.01
CA ILE A 9 34.08 10.48 12.59
C ILE A 9 32.81 10.78 11.81
N LEU A 10 32.90 11.87 11.04
CA LEU A 10 31.95 12.28 10.02
C LEU A 10 31.50 11.08 9.17
N VAL A 11 30.19 10.98 8.95
CA VAL A 11 29.61 10.19 7.87
C VAL A 11 30.07 10.79 6.54
N SER A 12 31.13 10.23 5.97
CA SER A 12 31.48 10.48 4.58
C SER A 12 30.69 9.52 3.70
N LEU A 13 29.64 10.07 3.10
CA LEU A 13 28.89 9.53 1.98
C LEU A 13 29.88 9.26 0.82
N ALA A 14 30.35 8.03 0.67
CA ALA A 14 31.10 7.59 -0.50
C ALA A 14 30.16 6.78 -1.40
N VAL A 15 29.60 7.48 -2.39
CA VAL A 15 29.02 6.88 -3.59
C VAL A 15 30.13 6.08 -4.26
N LEU A 16 30.11 4.75 -4.14
CA LEU A 16 30.99 3.89 -4.93
C LEU A 16 30.43 3.78 -6.35
N LEU A 17 30.88 4.71 -7.20
CA LEU A 17 30.85 4.58 -8.65
C LEU A 17 32.03 3.68 -9.04
N CYS A 18 31.79 2.39 -9.31
CA CYS A 18 32.85 1.50 -9.83
C CYS A 18 32.82 1.50 -11.36
N MET A 19 33.84 2.14 -11.95
CA MET A 19 34.08 2.18 -13.40
C MET A 19 34.38 0.79 -13.96
N TRP A 20 33.79 0.52 -15.13
CA TRP A 20 34.07 -0.63 -15.98
C TRP A 20 35.50 -0.59 -16.53
N VAL A 21 36.22 -1.72 -16.43
CA VAL A 21 37.29 -2.08 -17.37
C VAL A 21 37.18 -3.57 -17.72
N SER A 22 36.59 -3.80 -18.89
CA SER A 22 36.77 -4.90 -19.85
C SER A 22 37.32 -6.26 -19.38
N LEU A 23 36.44 -7.26 -19.34
CA LEU A 23 36.58 -8.54 -20.06
C LEU A 23 35.17 -9.14 -20.20
N GLY A 24 34.77 -9.43 -21.44
CA GLY A 24 33.38 -9.77 -21.77
C GLY A 24 32.92 -11.11 -21.18
N ILE A 25 32.06 -11.03 -20.18
CA ILE A 25 30.95 -11.96 -19.92
C ILE A 25 29.78 -11.09 -19.45
N SER A 26 28.71 -10.98 -20.26
CA SER A 26 27.52 -10.22 -19.90
C SER A 26 26.60 -11.06 -19.01
N ALA A 27 26.75 -10.91 -17.70
CA ALA A 27 25.62 -10.97 -16.78
C ALA A 27 25.69 -9.67 -15.95
N PRO A 28 24.63 -8.87 -15.84
CA PRO A 28 24.65 -7.77 -14.88
C PRO A 28 24.80 -8.39 -13.48
N LEU A 29 25.92 -8.10 -12.80
CA LEU A 29 26.03 -8.35 -11.37
C LEU A 29 24.90 -7.58 -10.70
N SER A 30 23.93 -8.29 -10.14
CA SER A 30 22.93 -7.72 -9.24
C SER A 30 23.63 -7.34 -7.93
N PHE A 31 24.30 -6.18 -7.91
CA PHE A 31 24.83 -5.62 -6.67
C PHE A 31 23.68 -4.97 -5.87
N TYR A 32 22.80 -5.80 -5.32
CA TYR A 32 21.75 -5.37 -4.40
C TYR A 32 21.64 -6.39 -3.26
N GLU A 33 22.71 -6.50 -2.48
CA GLU A 33 22.78 -7.36 -1.29
C GLU A 33 22.62 -6.52 -0.03
N ASP A 34 22.04 -7.08 1.03
CA ASP A 34 22.06 -6.47 2.36
C ASP A 34 23.41 -6.71 3.03
N ALA A 35 23.77 -5.83 3.97
CA ALA A 35 24.97 -5.98 4.78
C ALA A 35 24.63 -5.95 6.28
N PHE A 36 25.08 -6.97 7.01
CA PHE A 36 24.86 -7.11 8.46
C PHE A 36 26.19 -6.97 9.18
N ARG A 37 26.28 -5.98 10.06
CA ARG A 37 27.41 -5.83 10.97
C ARG A 37 27.11 -6.60 12.24
N LEU A 38 27.98 -7.54 12.59
CA LEU A 38 27.87 -8.26 13.85
C LEU A 38 28.53 -7.52 15.02
N SER A 39 28.13 -7.85 16.24
CA SER A 39 28.70 -7.38 17.51
C SER A 39 30.20 -7.73 17.64
N THR A 40 30.62 -8.83 16.99
CA THR A 40 32.02 -9.24 16.84
C THR A 40 32.83 -8.31 15.92
N GLY A 41 32.16 -7.47 15.12
CA GLY A 41 32.75 -6.67 14.06
C GLY A 41 32.86 -7.39 12.72
N GLU A 42 32.36 -8.61 12.59
CA GLU A 42 32.23 -9.31 11.32
C GLU A 42 31.18 -8.62 10.43
N LEU A 43 31.39 -8.68 9.10
CA LEU A 43 30.43 -8.20 8.12
C LEU A 43 29.93 -9.39 7.31
N ILE A 44 28.60 -9.56 7.28
CA ILE A 44 27.92 -10.55 6.45
C ILE A 44 27.28 -9.80 5.29
N ILE A 45 27.44 -10.34 4.09
CA ILE A 45 26.76 -9.88 2.87
C ILE A 45 25.78 -10.99 2.46
N GLY A 46 24.53 -10.63 2.21
CA GLY A 46 23.47 -11.57 1.86
C GLY A 46 22.10 -10.90 1.77
N GLU A 47 21.06 -11.64 1.39
CA GLU A 47 19.67 -11.20 1.41
C GLU A 47 19.05 -11.50 2.78
N LEU A 48 18.47 -10.49 3.44
CA LEU A 48 17.67 -10.75 4.62
C LEU A 48 16.36 -11.44 4.18
N LEU A 49 16.14 -12.67 4.61
CA LEU A 49 14.94 -13.44 4.25
C LEU A 49 13.78 -13.25 5.23
N SER A 50 14.06 -13.18 6.54
CA SER A 50 13.05 -12.93 7.58
C SER A 50 13.67 -12.45 8.90
N PHE A 51 12.89 -11.76 9.72
CA PHE A 51 13.17 -11.49 11.13
C PHE A 51 11.90 -11.70 11.96
N ASP A 52 11.97 -12.50 13.02
CA ASP A 52 10.80 -12.85 13.87
C ASP A 52 10.71 -12.04 15.17
N GLY A 53 11.62 -11.09 15.38
CA GLY A 53 11.75 -10.32 16.62
C GLY A 53 12.96 -10.74 17.47
N SER A 54 13.50 -11.93 17.24
CA SER A 54 14.65 -12.50 17.96
C SER A 54 15.75 -12.99 17.01
N ILE A 55 15.41 -13.60 15.88
CA ILE A 55 16.36 -14.26 14.97
C ILE A 55 16.23 -13.69 13.56
N PHE A 56 17.38 -13.30 12.97
CA PHE A 56 17.54 -12.98 11.56
C PHE A 56 17.83 -14.23 10.75
N LYS A 57 17.09 -14.43 9.65
CA LYS A 57 17.38 -15.42 8.59
C LYS A 57 18.02 -14.70 7.41
N ILE A 58 19.23 -15.09 7.03
CA ILE A 58 20.00 -14.44 5.97
C ILE A 58 20.40 -15.48 4.93
N GLU A 59 20.09 -15.25 3.66
CA GLU A 59 20.63 -16.04 2.55
C GLU A 59 21.98 -15.45 2.12
N THR A 60 23.03 -16.27 2.15
CA THR A 60 24.36 -15.88 1.69
C THR A 60 24.74 -16.77 0.51
N GLU A 61 25.84 -16.43 -0.18
CA GLU A 61 26.43 -17.30 -1.22
C GLU A 61 26.77 -18.72 -0.70
N ARG A 62 26.92 -18.87 0.62
CA ARG A 62 27.22 -20.16 1.28
C ARG A 62 25.98 -20.87 1.82
N GLY A 63 24.80 -20.32 1.56
CA GLY A 63 23.52 -20.80 2.04
C GLY A 63 22.93 -19.95 3.16
N VAL A 64 21.82 -20.45 3.72
CA VAL A 64 21.03 -19.76 4.73
C VAL A 64 21.68 -19.88 6.11
N ILE A 65 21.81 -18.74 6.80
CA ILE A 65 22.31 -18.64 8.17
C ILE A 65 21.28 -17.97 9.07
N TRP A 66 21.46 -18.15 10.37
CA TRP A 66 20.62 -17.57 11.42
C TRP A 66 21.49 -16.76 12.40
N LYS A 67 21.03 -15.58 12.80
CA LYS A 67 21.71 -14.71 13.77
C LYS A 67 20.73 -14.18 14.81
N GLU A 68 21.10 -14.26 16.08
CA GLU A 68 20.31 -13.66 17.16
C GLU A 68 20.34 -12.13 17.06
N LYS A 69 19.29 -11.49 17.56
CA LYS A 69 19.13 -10.03 17.51
C LYS A 69 20.30 -9.31 18.19
N GLU A 70 20.77 -9.86 19.31
CA GLU A 70 21.85 -9.31 20.11
C GLU A 70 23.21 -9.38 19.41
N ASP A 71 23.34 -10.25 18.40
CA ASP A 71 24.57 -10.40 17.62
C ASP A 71 24.67 -9.40 16.47
N VAL A 72 23.60 -8.73 16.07
CA VAL A 72 23.58 -7.81 14.92
C VAL A 72 23.48 -6.37 15.39
N VAL A 73 24.51 -5.56 15.10
CA VAL A 73 24.60 -4.17 15.56
C VAL A 73 24.15 -3.14 14.53
N ALA A 74 24.20 -3.49 13.24
CA ALA A 74 23.69 -2.64 12.17
C ALA A 74 23.31 -3.47 10.94
N ILE A 75 22.32 -3.00 10.20
CA ILE A 75 21.91 -3.57 8.92
C ILE A 75 21.86 -2.42 7.91
N LEU A 76 22.57 -2.58 6.81
CA LEU A 76 22.43 -1.76 5.61
C LEU A 76 21.64 -2.58 4.61
N ILE A 77 20.37 -2.26 4.48
CA ILE A 77 19.54 -2.94 3.48
C ILE A 77 19.84 -2.34 2.10
N GLY A 78 20.15 -3.21 1.14
CA GLY A 78 20.25 -2.88 -0.28
C GLY A 78 18.88 -2.63 -0.90
N THR A 79 18.26 -1.47 -0.65
CA THR A 79 17.00 -1.00 -1.27
C THR A 79 15.74 -1.90 -1.21
N ASN A 80 15.81 -3.13 -0.69
CA ASN A 80 14.66 -3.98 -0.41
C ASN A 80 14.56 -4.28 1.08
N PRO A 81 14.12 -3.30 1.90
CA PRO A 81 14.00 -3.53 3.34
C PRO A 81 13.05 -4.69 3.58
N LEU A 82 13.46 -5.62 4.44
CA LEU A 82 12.50 -6.46 5.17
C LEU A 82 11.67 -5.59 6.11
N ILE A 83 10.78 -4.82 5.50
CA ILE A 83 9.49 -4.57 6.07
C ILE A 83 8.86 -5.97 6.13
N TYR A 84 8.32 -6.35 7.29
CA TYR A 84 7.34 -7.44 7.31
C TYR A 84 6.14 -6.92 6.50
N THR A 85 6.23 -7.06 5.19
CA THR A 85 5.26 -6.57 4.23
C THR A 85 4.06 -7.50 4.33
N ARG A 86 3.25 -7.34 5.38
CA ARG A 86 1.92 -7.95 5.36
C ARG A 86 1.15 -7.24 4.27
N ALA A 87 1.10 -7.87 3.10
CA ALA A 87 0.01 -7.68 2.20
C ALA A 87 -1.27 -7.97 3.02
N SER A 88 -2.02 -6.92 3.30
CA SER A 88 -3.26 -7.00 4.05
C SER A 88 -4.36 -6.37 3.21
N SER A 89 -5.54 -6.94 3.34
CA SER A 89 -6.77 -6.38 2.82
C SER A 89 -7.57 -5.84 3.97
N GLN A 90 -8.17 -4.68 3.78
CA GLN A 90 -9.01 -4.04 4.79
C GLN A 90 -10.19 -3.35 4.11
N TRP A 91 -11.31 -3.33 4.82
CA TRP A 91 -12.48 -2.57 4.43
C TRP A 91 -12.34 -1.12 4.90
N ALA A 92 -13.02 -0.22 4.21
CA ALA A 92 -13.20 1.13 4.71
C ALA A 92 -13.82 1.11 6.12
N SER A 93 -13.33 1.95 7.03
CA SER A 93 -13.84 2.06 8.40
C SER A 93 -14.62 3.35 8.64
N LYS A 94 -14.45 4.36 7.77
CA LYS A 94 -15.21 5.61 7.79
C LYS A 94 -15.50 6.06 6.36
N ALA A 95 -16.59 6.78 6.20
CA ALA A 95 -16.96 7.36 4.91
C ALA A 95 -17.60 8.74 5.09
N ARG A 96 -17.40 9.60 4.08
CA ARG A 96 -18.12 10.86 3.88
C ARG A 96 -18.36 11.04 2.38
N ALA A 97 -19.38 11.78 2.00
CA ALA A 97 -19.73 12.00 0.60
C ALA A 97 -20.05 13.47 0.32
N SER A 98 -20.06 13.86 -0.95
CA SER A 98 -20.61 15.13 -1.43
C SER A 98 -22.07 15.28 -1.00
N SER A 99 -22.83 14.20 -1.14
CA SER A 99 -24.22 14.09 -0.74
C SER A 99 -24.57 12.64 -0.42
N GLN A 100 -25.71 12.44 0.22
CA GLN A 100 -26.27 11.12 0.50
C GLN A 100 -27.79 11.21 0.46
N TYR A 101 -28.44 10.15 0.00
CA TYR A 101 -29.89 10.12 -0.15
C TYR A 101 -30.64 10.28 1.18
N SER A 102 -30.13 9.66 2.26
CA SER A 102 -30.68 9.79 3.60
C SER A 102 -29.58 9.74 4.67
N SER A 103 -29.90 10.19 5.89
CA SER A 103 -28.97 10.20 7.03
C SER A 103 -28.73 8.82 7.66
N SER A 104 -29.58 7.84 7.37
CA SER A 104 -29.52 6.49 7.98
C SER A 104 -29.48 5.36 6.96
N THR A 105 -30.27 5.48 5.90
CA THR A 105 -30.35 4.55 4.77
C THR A 105 -29.73 5.21 3.55
N TRP A 106 -29.06 4.44 2.68
CA TRP A 106 -28.30 5.00 1.57
C TRP A 106 -27.28 6.08 1.96
N SER A 107 -26.86 6.09 3.23
CA SER A 107 -25.88 7.02 3.77
C SER A 107 -24.46 6.62 3.37
N ALA A 108 -23.49 7.53 3.44
CA ALA A 108 -22.08 7.19 3.17
C ALA A 108 -21.58 6.03 4.05
N GLN A 109 -22.11 5.90 5.28
CA GLN A 109 -21.80 4.83 6.22
C GLN A 109 -22.23 3.44 5.75
N GLN A 110 -23.06 3.33 4.71
CA GLN A 110 -23.41 2.03 4.15
C GLN A 110 -22.26 1.44 3.33
N ALA A 111 -21.31 2.25 2.85
CA ALA A 111 -20.17 1.80 2.05
C ALA A 111 -18.94 1.33 2.86
N ILE A 112 -19.08 1.15 4.18
CA ILE A 112 -17.99 0.75 5.08
C ILE A 112 -18.18 -0.69 5.57
N GLY A 113 -17.08 -1.35 5.96
CA GLY A 113 -17.11 -2.73 6.40
C GLY A 113 -17.24 -3.74 5.26
N GLU A 114 -17.55 -4.98 5.61
CA GLU A 114 -17.79 -6.07 4.66
C GLU A 114 -19.06 -5.83 3.84
N PRO A 115 -19.10 -6.25 2.55
CA PRO A 115 -20.29 -6.12 1.72
C PRO A 115 -21.46 -6.87 2.34
N ASN A 116 -22.60 -6.21 2.46
CA ASN A 116 -23.82 -6.79 3.04
C ASN A 116 -25.03 -6.71 2.07
N THR A 117 -24.85 -6.13 0.89
CA THR A 117 -25.82 -6.13 -0.21
C THR A 117 -25.47 -7.21 -1.22
N SER A 118 -26.25 -8.30 -1.28
CA SER A 118 -25.90 -9.49 -2.08
C SER A 118 -26.49 -9.53 -3.49
N GLN A 119 -27.41 -8.63 -3.83
CA GLN A 119 -28.15 -8.64 -5.09
C GLN A 119 -28.10 -7.27 -5.77
N CYS A 120 -28.14 -7.27 -7.11
CA CYS A 120 -28.35 -6.02 -7.84
C CYS A 120 -29.73 -5.46 -7.54
N GLY A 121 -29.80 -4.19 -7.18
CA GLY A 121 -31.05 -3.51 -6.90
C GLY A 121 -30.85 -2.31 -5.98
N ASP A 122 -31.91 -1.52 -5.86
CA ASP A 122 -31.98 -0.39 -4.94
C ASP A 122 -32.08 -0.91 -3.50
N ASN A 123 -30.97 -0.87 -2.77
CA ASN A 123 -30.87 -1.43 -1.42
C ASN A 123 -30.36 -0.39 -0.43
N ASN A 124 -31.11 -0.21 0.64
CA ASN A 124 -30.79 0.77 1.69
C ASN A 124 -29.49 0.50 2.47
N THR A 125 -28.85 -0.64 2.21
CA THR A 125 -27.57 -1.10 2.74
C THR A 125 -26.36 -0.72 1.87
N ALA A 126 -26.55 0.06 0.79
CA ALA A 126 -25.47 0.62 -0.03
C ALA A 126 -25.57 2.15 -0.07
N TRP A 127 -24.46 2.88 -0.21
CA TRP A 127 -24.49 4.35 -0.35
C TRP A 127 -25.13 4.75 -1.67
N ALA A 128 -26.01 5.75 -1.66
CA ALA A 128 -26.46 6.46 -2.87
C ALA A 128 -26.31 7.98 -2.68
N PRO A 129 -25.98 8.74 -3.73
CA PRO A 129 -25.96 10.20 -3.65
C PRO A 129 -27.36 10.78 -3.41
N GLY A 130 -27.41 12.01 -2.91
CA GLY A 130 -28.66 12.76 -2.78
C GLY A 130 -29.20 13.28 -4.12
N SER A 131 -28.35 13.36 -5.15
CA SER A 131 -28.75 13.72 -6.50
C SER A 131 -28.93 12.48 -7.38
N ARG A 132 -29.73 12.62 -8.44
CA ARG A 132 -30.09 11.51 -9.35
C ARG A 132 -29.36 11.63 -10.68
N GLY A 133 -28.04 11.81 -10.63
CA GLY A 133 -27.18 11.91 -11.81
C GLY A 133 -27.10 13.31 -12.45
N SER A 134 -27.60 14.35 -11.78
CA SER A 134 -27.59 15.73 -12.33
C SER A 134 -26.21 16.38 -12.38
N GLY A 135 -25.22 15.79 -11.72
CA GLY A 135 -23.84 16.29 -11.66
C GLY A 135 -22.89 15.27 -11.05
N PRO A 136 -21.58 15.56 -11.02
CA PRO A 136 -20.59 14.69 -10.42
C PRO A 136 -20.76 14.64 -8.90
N GLU A 137 -20.69 13.44 -8.34
CA GLU A 137 -20.70 13.15 -6.91
C GLU A 137 -19.37 12.53 -6.50
N TRP A 138 -19.09 12.51 -5.19
CA TRP A 138 -17.93 11.82 -4.66
C TRP A 138 -18.23 11.13 -3.33
N LEU A 139 -17.55 10.00 -3.13
CA LEU A 139 -17.55 9.24 -1.89
C LEU A 139 -16.08 9.06 -1.45
N GLU A 140 -15.73 9.60 -0.29
CA GLU A 140 -14.41 9.39 0.31
C GLU A 140 -14.49 8.36 1.44
N LEU A 141 -13.61 7.37 1.36
CA LEU A 141 -13.53 6.25 2.29
C LEU A 141 -12.16 6.23 2.96
N THR A 142 -12.14 6.17 4.29
CA THR A 142 -10.92 6.12 5.11
C THR A 142 -10.71 4.71 5.64
N PHE A 143 -9.44 4.32 5.73
CA PHE A 143 -8.99 2.99 6.17
C PHE A 143 -8.20 3.11 7.49
N ASP A 144 -8.25 2.06 8.31
CA ASP A 144 -7.63 2.08 9.65
C ASP A 144 -6.10 2.07 9.60
N THR A 145 -5.53 1.36 8.63
CA THR A 145 -4.07 1.26 8.45
C THR A 145 -3.67 1.80 7.10
N PRO A 146 -2.89 2.90 7.02
CA PRO A 146 -2.34 3.35 5.75
C PRO A 146 -1.43 2.29 5.12
N VAL A 147 -1.57 2.08 3.81
CA VAL A 147 -0.82 1.06 3.06
C VAL A 147 -0.24 1.59 1.76
N TYR A 148 0.84 0.97 1.29
CA TYR A 148 1.26 1.07 -0.10
C TYR A 148 0.33 0.19 -0.94
N VAL A 149 -0.55 0.82 -1.70
CA VAL A 149 -1.69 0.16 -2.36
C VAL A 149 -1.22 -0.68 -3.53
N THR A 150 -1.72 -1.92 -3.60
CA THR A 150 -1.53 -2.84 -4.73
C THR A 150 -2.83 -3.17 -5.43
N LYS A 151 -3.97 -3.05 -4.74
CA LYS A 151 -5.30 -3.27 -5.31
C LYS A 151 -6.38 -2.45 -4.60
N LEU A 152 -7.33 -1.94 -5.36
CA LEU A 152 -8.61 -1.40 -4.87
C LEU A 152 -9.73 -2.27 -5.43
N ARG A 153 -10.77 -2.55 -4.63
CA ARG A 153 -12.02 -3.15 -5.10
C ARG A 153 -13.21 -2.34 -4.55
N VAL A 154 -14.17 -2.05 -5.41
CA VAL A 154 -15.41 -1.33 -5.07
C VAL A 154 -16.59 -2.21 -5.47
N HIS A 155 -17.51 -2.48 -4.53
CA HIS A 155 -18.71 -3.27 -4.78
C HIS A 155 -19.85 -2.33 -5.21
N GLU A 156 -20.21 -2.37 -6.48
CA GLU A 156 -21.34 -1.60 -7.03
C GLU A 156 -22.58 -2.50 -7.12
N THR A 157 -23.69 -2.05 -6.53
CA THR A 157 -24.90 -2.87 -6.32
C THR A 157 -26.15 -2.32 -6.97
N TYR A 158 -26.11 -1.08 -7.49
CA TYR A 158 -27.16 -0.51 -8.32
C TYR A 158 -26.57 0.52 -9.28
N ASN A 159 -27.08 0.53 -10.52
CA ASN A 159 -26.63 1.43 -11.58
C ASN A 159 -25.08 1.51 -11.69
N SER A 160 -24.44 0.34 -11.71
CA SER A 160 -22.99 0.13 -11.82
C SER A 160 -22.38 0.77 -13.07
N GLY A 161 -21.07 0.94 -13.09
CA GLY A 161 -20.36 1.68 -14.12
C GLY A 161 -20.37 3.18 -13.87
N CYS A 162 -20.53 3.59 -12.59
CA CYS A 162 -20.72 4.99 -12.23
C CYS A 162 -19.40 5.72 -11.98
N ILE A 163 -18.31 5.00 -11.69
CA ILE A 163 -17.02 5.57 -11.33
C ILE A 163 -16.31 6.11 -12.59
N TYR A 164 -15.94 7.39 -12.58
CA TYR A 164 -15.16 7.98 -13.69
C TYR A 164 -13.74 8.40 -13.29
N LYS A 165 -13.46 8.52 -11.98
CA LYS A 165 -12.13 8.82 -11.45
C LYS A 165 -11.97 8.27 -10.05
N VAL A 166 -10.76 7.79 -9.74
CA VAL A 166 -10.35 7.40 -8.39
C VAL A 166 -9.10 8.19 -8.01
N GLU A 167 -9.14 8.82 -6.85
CA GLU A 167 -7.98 9.48 -6.23
C GLU A 167 -7.62 8.77 -4.93
N PHE A 168 -6.33 8.55 -4.71
CA PHE A 168 -5.79 8.15 -3.42
C PHE A 168 -5.33 9.37 -2.66
N VAL A 169 -5.68 9.45 -1.38
CA VAL A 169 -5.20 10.48 -0.47
C VAL A 169 -4.13 9.87 0.43
N ASP A 170 -2.96 10.47 0.43
CA ASP A 170 -1.86 9.99 1.25
C ASP A 170 -1.92 10.51 2.69
N VAL A 171 -0.96 10.05 3.50
CA VAL A 171 -0.83 10.46 4.91
C VAL A 171 -0.54 11.95 5.12
N TYR A 172 -0.18 12.68 4.06
CA TYR A 172 0.08 14.12 4.05
C TYR A 172 -1.07 14.95 3.45
N GLU A 173 -2.23 14.34 3.20
CA GLU A 173 -3.41 14.95 2.54
C GLU A 173 -3.22 15.26 1.05
N GLU A 174 -2.15 14.77 0.41
CA GLU A 174 -1.97 14.94 -1.03
C GLU A 174 -2.83 13.94 -1.81
N LYS A 175 -3.49 14.43 -2.86
CA LYS A 175 -4.36 13.63 -3.73
C LYS A 175 -3.60 13.18 -4.98
N HIS A 176 -3.65 11.88 -5.24
CA HIS A 176 -2.99 11.24 -6.37
C HIS A 176 -4.04 10.53 -7.23
N THR A 177 -4.15 10.88 -8.51
CA THR A 177 -5.05 10.16 -9.43
C THR A 177 -4.55 8.74 -9.65
N ALA A 178 -5.29 7.75 -9.14
CA ALA A 178 -4.96 6.34 -9.29
C ALA A 178 -5.57 5.73 -10.56
N TRP A 179 -6.73 6.24 -10.98
CA TRP A 179 -7.41 5.81 -12.19
C TRP A 179 -8.35 6.90 -12.70
N GLN A 180 -8.51 6.97 -14.02
CA GLN A 180 -9.51 7.79 -14.68
C GLN A 180 -9.92 7.10 -15.98
N GLY A 181 -11.22 7.02 -16.24
CA GLY A 181 -11.72 6.32 -17.42
C GLY A 181 -13.21 6.09 -17.37
N LYS A 182 -13.65 5.10 -18.14
CA LYS A 182 -15.03 4.61 -18.12
C LYS A 182 -15.08 3.29 -17.37
N ASP A 183 -15.88 3.26 -16.32
CA ASP A 183 -16.19 2.01 -15.61
C ASP A 183 -17.15 1.16 -16.47
N ALA A 184 -16.84 -0.13 -16.55
CA ALA A 184 -17.57 -1.13 -17.33
C ALA A 184 -18.16 -2.24 -16.43
N THR A 185 -18.17 -2.04 -15.12
CA THR A 185 -18.68 -2.98 -14.13
C THR A 185 -20.18 -3.21 -14.34
N THR A 186 -20.59 -4.47 -14.34
CA THR A 186 -21.99 -4.90 -14.47
C THR A 186 -22.59 -5.20 -13.09
N CYS A 187 -23.85 -4.85 -12.88
CA CYS A 187 -24.51 -4.97 -11.58
C CYS A 187 -24.99 -6.40 -11.25
N PRO A 188 -24.79 -6.91 -10.01
CA PRO A 188 -23.86 -6.38 -9.02
C PRO A 188 -22.44 -6.77 -9.44
N GLY A 189 -21.44 -5.94 -9.13
CA GLY A 189 -20.10 -6.16 -9.64
C GLY A 189 -19.00 -5.51 -8.82
N TRP A 190 -17.78 -5.94 -9.12
CA TRP A 190 -16.58 -5.40 -8.51
C TRP A 190 -15.81 -4.56 -9.53
N PHE A 191 -15.80 -3.25 -9.32
CA PHE A 191 -14.83 -2.38 -9.97
C PHE A 191 -13.47 -2.61 -9.31
N GLU A 192 -12.44 -2.96 -10.09
CA GLU A 192 -11.11 -3.30 -9.57
C GLU A 192 -10.00 -2.50 -10.25
N ILE A 193 -9.08 -1.96 -9.44
CA ILE A 193 -7.82 -1.38 -9.91
C ILE A 193 -6.68 -2.25 -9.36
N LYS A 194 -5.82 -2.76 -10.24
CA LYS A 194 -4.57 -3.45 -9.87
C LYS A 194 -3.39 -2.59 -10.25
N LEU A 195 -2.44 -2.43 -9.32
CA LEU A 195 -1.31 -1.52 -9.45
C LEU A 195 0.00 -2.26 -9.18
N ALA A 196 1.06 -1.90 -9.90
CA ALA A 196 2.40 -2.03 -9.34
C ALA A 196 2.46 -1.04 -8.16
N GLN A 197 2.58 -1.57 -6.95
CA GLN A 197 2.53 -0.87 -5.65
C GLN A 197 2.78 0.66 -5.68
N THR A 198 1.94 1.44 -4.97
CA THR A 198 2.19 2.88 -4.79
C THR A 198 3.51 3.16 -4.06
N ARG A 199 4.11 4.32 -4.33
CA ARG A 199 5.34 4.80 -3.65
C ARG A 199 5.06 5.59 -2.37
N TYR A 200 3.78 5.78 -2.04
CA TYR A 200 3.28 6.54 -0.90
C TYR A 200 2.22 5.73 -0.15
N LEU A 201 2.07 6.00 1.15
CA LEU A 201 1.05 5.39 2.00
C LEU A 201 -0.29 6.07 1.79
N VAL A 202 -1.30 5.31 1.44
CA VAL A 202 -2.68 5.78 1.21
C VAL A 202 -3.49 5.55 2.47
N LYS A 203 -4.19 6.60 2.94
CA LYS A 203 -5.09 6.53 4.10
C LYS A 203 -6.57 6.61 3.72
N SER A 204 -6.90 7.24 2.60
CA SER A 204 -8.27 7.32 2.09
C SER A 204 -8.31 7.27 0.56
N VAL A 205 -9.47 6.90 0.05
CA VAL A 205 -9.77 6.79 -1.39
C VAL A 205 -10.98 7.67 -1.67
N ILE A 206 -10.91 8.51 -2.70
CA ILE A 206 -12.03 9.30 -3.21
C ILE A 206 -12.48 8.67 -4.53
N LEU A 207 -13.69 8.14 -4.52
CA LEU A 207 -14.41 7.70 -5.71
C LEU A 207 -15.18 8.90 -6.25
N HIS A 208 -15.01 9.22 -7.53
CA HIS A 208 -15.84 10.21 -8.21
C HIS A 208 -16.80 9.48 -9.14
N THR A 209 -18.09 9.74 -8.96
CA THR A 209 -19.18 9.02 -9.62
C THR A 209 -20.04 9.98 -10.43
N GLN A 210 -20.52 9.49 -11.58
CA GLN A 210 -21.48 10.20 -12.41
C GLN A 210 -22.17 9.23 -13.36
N ILE A 211 -23.46 8.98 -13.13
CA ILE A 211 -24.32 8.20 -14.03
C ILE A 211 -25.75 8.74 -13.95
N GLU A 212 -26.53 8.61 -15.03
CA GLU A 212 -27.95 8.96 -14.99
C GLU A 212 -28.71 7.99 -14.08
N GLY A 213 -29.43 8.50 -13.07
CA GLY A 213 -30.06 7.68 -12.05
C GLY A 213 -29.37 7.80 -10.69
N TYR A 214 -29.65 6.88 -9.77
CA TYR A 214 -28.91 6.73 -8.52
C TYR A 214 -27.91 5.59 -8.69
N GLU A 215 -26.63 5.85 -8.47
CA GLU A 215 -25.62 4.82 -8.25
C GLU A 215 -25.65 4.29 -6.81
N GLU A 216 -25.27 3.02 -6.63
CA GLU A 216 -25.07 2.46 -5.29
C GLU A 216 -23.74 1.72 -5.12
N ILE A 217 -23.05 2.06 -4.02
CA ILE A 217 -21.78 1.45 -3.59
C ILE A 217 -21.94 0.86 -2.20
N ASP A 218 -21.74 -0.46 -2.09
CA ASP A 218 -21.97 -1.25 -0.87
C ASP A 218 -20.70 -1.41 -0.02
N ALA A 219 -19.53 -1.57 -0.64
CA ALA A 219 -18.29 -1.76 0.12
C ALA A 219 -17.06 -1.38 -0.70
N VAL A 220 -16.00 -0.98 0.01
CA VAL A 220 -14.70 -0.70 -0.61
C VAL A 220 -13.59 -1.40 0.17
N GLU A 221 -12.81 -2.19 -0.56
CA GLU A 221 -11.66 -2.93 -0.07
C GLU A 221 -10.36 -2.32 -0.60
N LEU A 222 -9.42 -2.05 0.31
CA LEU A 222 -8.07 -1.62 -0.03
C LEU A 222 -7.09 -2.72 0.35
N THR A 223 -6.34 -3.22 -0.64
CA THR A 223 -5.24 -4.16 -0.42
C THR A 223 -3.91 -3.43 -0.63
N GLY A 224 -3.00 -3.64 0.30
CA GLY A 224 -1.66 -3.08 0.18
C GLY A 224 -0.71 -3.60 1.23
N ILE A 225 0.49 -3.04 1.22
CA ILE A 225 1.56 -3.36 2.14
C ILE A 225 1.57 -2.31 3.24
N SER A 226 1.32 -2.72 4.49
CA SER A 226 1.48 -1.86 5.65
C SER A 226 2.92 -1.88 6.16
N ILE A 227 3.39 -0.76 6.71
CA ILE A 227 4.61 -0.75 7.53
C ILE A 227 4.19 -1.24 8.93
N SER A 228 4.63 -2.43 9.32
CA SER A 228 4.45 -2.88 10.71
C SER A 228 5.20 -1.94 11.65
N LYS A 229 4.52 -1.45 12.69
CA LYS A 229 5.16 -0.72 13.79
C LYS A 229 6.11 -1.61 14.58
#